data_AF-A0A7V2APX6-F1
#
_entry.id   AF-A0A7V2APX6-F1
#
_cell.length_a   1.000
_cell.length_b   1.000
_cell.length_c   1.000
_cell.angle_alpha   90.00
_cell.angle_beta   90.00
_cell.angle_gamma   90.00
#
_symmetry.space_group_name_H-M   'P 1'
#
loop_
_entity.id
_entity.type
_entity.pdbx_description
1 polymer ?
#
loop_
_entity_poly.entity_id
_entity_poly.type
_entity_poly.pdbx_seq_one_letter_code
_entity_poly.pdbx_strand_id
1 'polypeptide(L)'
;YLTDLTAGSRVLCTNTKGEIRELTVGRIKTEVRPLLLIKGKAGGKEINVIVQDDWHIRIMGADCKPKNATLIRPGDELLAYVCEPGRHVGIKINETILER
;
A
#
# COMPACT_ATOMS: atom_id res chain seq x y z
N TYR A 1 -16.96 7.64 -5.95
CA TYR A 1 -15.51 7.50 -5.75
C TYR A 1 -14.77 8.70 -6.32
N LEU A 2 -13.53 8.99 -5.89
CA LEU A 2 -12.70 10.04 -6.50
C LEU A 2 -12.47 9.81 -8.01
N THR A 3 -12.50 8.55 -8.44
CA THR A 3 -12.45 8.12 -9.84
C THR A 3 -13.65 8.56 -10.67
N ASP A 4 -14.78 8.89 -10.03
CA ASP A 4 -16.02 9.25 -10.72
C ASP A 4 -16.14 10.77 -10.92
N LEU A 5 -15.19 11.54 -10.38
CA LEU A 5 -15.15 12.99 -10.51
C LEU A 5 -14.29 13.39 -11.71
N THR A 6 -14.63 14.52 -12.32
CA THR A 6 -13.83 15.20 -13.35
C THR A 6 -13.68 16.68 -13.05
N ALA A 7 -12.70 17.35 -13.65
CA ALA A 7 -12.63 18.81 -13.58
C ALA A 7 -13.92 19.42 -14.14
N GLY A 8 -14.48 20.42 -13.46
CA GLY A 8 -15.79 20.98 -13.78
C GLY A 8 -16.99 20.28 -13.12
N SER A 9 -16.79 19.12 -12.49
CA SER A 9 -17.86 18.45 -11.72
C SER A 9 -18.38 19.36 -10.61
N ARG A 10 -19.71 19.40 -10.43
CA ARG A 10 -20.36 20.08 -9.31
C ARG A 10 -20.52 19.10 -8.15
N VAL A 11 -20.10 19.52 -6.95
CA VAL A 11 -20.19 18.73 -5.72
C VAL A 11 -20.82 19.57 -4.61
N LEU A 12 -21.52 18.92 -3.69
CA LEU A 12 -22.00 19.57 -2.47
C LEU A 12 -20.94 19.46 -1.38
N CYS A 13 -20.55 20.60 -0.82
CA CYS A 13 -19.66 20.68 0.32
C CYS A 13 -20.49 21.04 1.55
N THR A 14 -20.38 20.21 2.59
CA THR A 14 -21.03 20.44 3.89
C THR A 14 -19.98 20.80 4.93
N ASN A 15 -20.31 21.72 5.84
CA ASN A 15 -19.46 22.06 6.97
C ASN A 15 -19.90 21.35 8.26
N THR A 16 -19.15 21.52 9.34
CA THR A 16 -19.44 20.87 10.64
C THR A 16 -20.75 21.33 11.29
N LYS A 17 -21.39 22.40 10.79
CA LYS A 17 -22.71 22.89 11.23
C LYS A 17 -23.86 22.37 10.36
N GLY A 18 -23.57 21.59 9.33
CA GLY A 18 -24.56 21.08 8.38
C GLY A 18 -24.96 22.07 7.28
N GLU A 19 -24.27 23.21 7.15
CA GLU A 19 -24.51 24.16 6.07
C GLU A 19 -23.92 23.62 4.76
N ILE A 20 -24.65 23.74 3.65
CA ILE A 20 -24.31 23.16 2.36
C ILE A 20 -24.06 24.27 1.34
N ARG A 21 -23.00 24.12 0.53
CA ARG A 21 -22.79 24.93 -0.69
C ARG A 21 -22.34 24.08 -1.87
N GLU A 22 -22.73 24.49 -3.07
CA GLU A 22 -22.21 23.91 -4.31
C GLU A 22 -20.79 24.42 -4.60
N LEU A 23 -19.88 23.50 -4.94
CA LEU A 23 -18.52 23.78 -5.37
C LEU A 23 -18.26 23.13 -6.73
N THR A 24 -17.33 23.71 -7.48
CA THR A 24 -16.81 23.13 -8.72
C THR A 24 -15.44 22.50 -8.47
N VAL A 25 -15.25 21.26 -8.90
CA VAL A 25 -13.96 20.58 -8.86
C VAL A 25 -13.00 21.26 -9.84
N GLY A 26 -11.96 21.92 -9.33
CA GLY A 26 -10.98 22.61 -10.17
C GLY A 26 -10.02 21.65 -10.89
N ARG A 27 -9.43 20.71 -10.15
CA ARG A 27 -8.49 19.72 -10.68
C ARG A 27 -8.58 18.44 -9.88
N ILE A 28 -8.40 17.32 -10.56
CA ILE A 28 -8.19 16.01 -9.95
C ILE A 28 -6.80 15.55 -10.34
N LYS A 29 -6.03 15.11 -9.35
CA LYS A 29 -4.75 14.45 -9.57
C LYS A 29 -4.89 13.02 -9.05
N THR A 30 -5.24 12.11 -9.94
CA THR A 30 -5.21 10.67 -9.67
C THR A 30 -3.85 10.15 -10.10
N GLU A 31 -3.10 9.59 -9.17
CA GLU A 31 -1.80 9.02 -9.43
C GLU A 31 -1.88 7.51 -9.19
N VAL A 32 -1.78 6.73 -10.26
CA VAL A 32 -1.76 5.27 -10.17
C VAL A 32 -0.32 4.85 -9.94
N ARG A 33 -0.08 4.20 -8.80
CA ARG A 33 1.21 3.59 -8.48
C ARG A 33 1.06 2.08 -8.56
N PRO A 34 1.80 1.39 -9.45
CA PRO A 34 1.84 -0.05 -9.48
C PRO A 34 2.22 -0.63 -8.11
N LEU A 35 1.76 -1.84 -7.83
CA LEU A 35 2.21 -2.59 -6.67
C LEU A 35 3.31 -3.57 -7.07
N LEU A 36 4.36 -3.66 -6.27
CA LEU A 36 5.42 -4.65 -6.37
C LEU A 36 5.09 -5.83 -5.47
N LEU A 37 5.07 -7.03 -6.04
CA LEU A 37 4.99 -8.28 -5.31
C LEU A 37 6.40 -8.86 -5.15
N ILE A 38 6.89 -8.89 -3.91
CA ILE A 38 8.18 -9.47 -3.57
C ILE A 38 7.92 -10.82 -2.92
N LYS A 39 8.45 -11.90 -3.50
CA LYS A 39 8.36 -13.28 -2.98
C LYS A 39 9.73 -13.78 -2.58
N GLY A 40 9.79 -14.55 -1.50
CA GLY A 40 11.03 -15.16 -1.01
C GLY A 40 10.77 -16.35 -0.11
N LYS A 41 11.86 -16.95 0.39
CA LYS A 41 11.82 -18.06 1.35
C LYS A 41 12.52 -17.65 2.63
N ALA A 42 11.88 -17.88 3.77
CA ALA A 42 12.44 -17.63 5.09
C ALA A 42 11.91 -18.66 6.10
N GLY A 43 12.78 -19.18 6.96
CA GLY A 43 12.39 -20.18 7.97
C GLY A 43 11.71 -21.43 7.39
N GLY A 44 12.11 -21.86 6.20
CA GLY A 44 11.54 -23.02 5.51
C GLY A 44 10.15 -22.81 4.90
N LYS A 45 9.63 -21.57 4.90
CA LYS A 45 8.32 -21.22 4.33
C LYS A 45 8.48 -20.21 3.19
N GLU A 46 7.56 -20.25 2.24
CA GLU A 46 7.39 -19.15 1.29
C GLU A 46 6.68 -17.98 1.97
N ILE A 47 7.16 -16.78 1.70
CA ILE A 47 6.58 -15.54 2.20
C ILE A 47 6.52 -14.53 1.06
N ASN A 48 5.59 -13.58 1.17
CA ASN A 48 5.52 -12.46 0.26
C ASN A 48 5.12 -11.17 0.97
N VAL A 49 5.41 -10.06 0.32
CA VAL A 49 4.92 -8.74 0.68
C VAL A 49 4.53 -7.99 -0.60
N ILE A 50 3.46 -7.21 -0.51
CA ILE A 50 3.05 -6.30 -1.57
C ILE A 50 3.32 -4.88 -1.08
N VAL A 51 4.06 -4.11 -1.86
CA VAL A 51 4.38 -2.71 -1.57
C VAL A 51 4.10 -1.83 -2.77
N GLN A 52 4.03 -0.52 -2.57
CA GLN A 52 3.93 0.41 -3.70
C GLN A 52 5.27 0.51 -4.44
N ASP A 53 5.20 0.58 -5.76
CA ASP A 53 6.32 0.95 -6.63
C ASP A 53 6.59 2.46 -6.49
N ASP A 54 7.25 2.84 -5.39
CA ASP A 54 7.53 4.22 -5.05
C ASP A 54 8.93 4.38 -4.45
N TRP A 55 9.60 5.45 -4.83
CA TRP A 55 10.97 5.73 -4.46
C TRP A 55 11.16 6.09 -2.97
N HIS A 56 10.10 6.30 -2.20
CA HIS A 56 10.14 6.47 -0.75
C HIS A 56 10.05 5.15 0.02
N ILE A 57 9.58 4.06 -0.61
CA ILE A 57 9.44 2.77 0.07
C ILE A 57 10.83 2.16 0.27
N ARG A 58 11.09 1.71 1.50
CA ARG A 58 12.35 1.05 1.89
C ARG A 58 12.06 -0.35 2.38
N ILE A 59 12.87 -1.29 1.91
CA ILE A 59 12.91 -2.68 2.38
C ILE A 59 14.27 -2.91 3.02
N MET A 60 14.30 -3.61 4.14
CA MET A 60 15.56 -3.89 4.84
C MET A 60 16.32 -5.02 4.14
N GLY A 61 17.58 -4.77 3.75
CA GLY A 61 18.48 -5.82 3.26
C GLY A 61 18.94 -6.75 4.37
N ALA A 62 19.43 -7.94 4.02
CA ALA A 62 20.05 -8.85 4.98
C ALA A 62 21.28 -8.24 5.69
N ASP A 63 21.89 -7.23 5.09
CA ASP A 63 22.98 -6.41 5.63
C ASP A 63 22.52 -5.31 6.61
N CYS A 64 21.25 -5.32 7.01
CA CYS A 64 20.63 -4.31 7.87
C CYS A 64 20.70 -2.88 7.30
N LYS A 65 20.78 -2.74 5.97
CA LYS A 65 20.70 -1.44 5.28
C LYS A 65 19.37 -1.30 4.54
N PRO A 66 18.76 -0.10 4.55
CA PRO A 66 17.54 0.15 3.80
C PRO A 66 17.86 0.20 2.30
N LYS A 67 17.14 -0.61 1.51
CA LYS A 67 17.16 -0.62 0.05
C LYS A 67 15.86 -0.03 -0.48
N ASN A 68 15.92 0.67 -1.61
CA ASN A 68 14.71 1.16 -2.27
C ASN A 68 13.93 -0.04 -2.84
N ALA A 69 12.62 -0.08 -2.62
CA ALA A 69 11.76 -1.14 -3.16
C ALA A 69 11.88 -1.27 -4.69
N THR A 70 12.06 -0.15 -5.39
CA THR A 70 12.16 -0.12 -6.87
C THR A 70 13.46 -0.73 -7.41
N LEU A 71 14.46 -0.97 -6.55
CA LEU A 71 15.75 -1.54 -6.93
C LEU A 71 15.87 -3.03 -6.62
N ILE A 72 14.88 -3.61 -5.93
CA ILE A 72 14.90 -5.03 -5.54
C ILE A 72 14.75 -5.92 -6.78
N ARG A 73 15.59 -6.95 -6.87
CA ARG A 73 15.61 -7.92 -7.97
C ARG A 73 15.59 -9.36 -7.46
N PRO A 74 15.15 -10.32 -8.28
CA PRO A 74 15.30 -11.73 -7.97
C PRO A 74 16.77 -12.07 -7.65
N GLY A 75 16.99 -12.77 -6.54
CA GLY A 75 18.31 -13.09 -6.01
C GLY A 75 18.80 -12.16 -4.89
N ASP A 76 18.14 -11.02 -4.65
CA ASP A 76 18.47 -10.18 -3.50
C ASP A 76 18.12 -10.86 -2.17
N GLU A 77 19.05 -10.79 -1.22
CA GLU A 77 18.80 -11.18 0.16
C GLU A 77 18.26 -10.00 0.98
N LEU A 78 17.14 -10.25 1.65
CA LEU A 78 16.37 -9.27 2.41
C LEU A 78 16.12 -9.78 3.83
N LEU A 79 15.97 -8.85 4.76
CA LEU A 79 15.56 -9.18 6.11
C LEU A 79 14.06 -9.49 6.13
N ALA A 80 13.71 -10.64 6.68
CA ALA A 80 12.34 -11.10 6.81
C ALA A 80 11.96 -11.32 8.28
N TYR A 81 10.69 -11.07 8.61
CA TYR A 81 10.12 -11.39 9.91
C TYR A 81 9.01 -12.43 9.72
N VAL A 82 9.29 -13.67 10.12
CA VAL A 82 8.32 -14.78 10.03
C VAL A 82 7.46 -14.76 11.28
N CYS A 83 6.15 -14.54 11.11
CA CYS A 83 5.19 -14.54 12.21
C CYS A 83 3.98 -15.41 11.89
N GLU A 84 3.19 -15.73 12.92
CA GLU A 84 1.89 -16.37 12.73
C GLU A 84 0.95 -15.44 11.94
N PRO A 85 0.13 -15.98 11.02
CA PRO A 85 -0.78 -15.20 10.18
C PRO A 85 -1.90 -14.53 10.99
N GLY A 86 -2.63 -13.62 10.34
CA GLY A 86 -3.75 -12.88 10.94
C GLY A 86 -3.27 -11.59 11.60
N ARG A 87 -2.89 -10.60 10.79
CA ARG A 87 -2.63 -9.24 11.28
C ARG A 87 -3.33 -8.21 10.41
N HIS A 88 -4.06 -7.31 11.06
CA HIS A 88 -4.60 -6.10 10.42
C HIS A 88 -3.88 -4.90 11.01
N VAL A 89 -3.27 -4.07 10.16
CA VAL A 89 -2.50 -2.87 10.57
C VAL A 89 -1.46 -3.13 11.68
N GLY A 90 -0.85 -4.33 11.68
CA GLY A 90 0.16 -4.74 12.66
C GLY A 90 -0.38 -5.42 13.92
N ILE A 91 -1.69 -5.37 14.18
CA ILE A 91 -2.34 -5.99 15.35
C ILE A 91 -2.67 -7.45 15.03
N LYS A 92 -2.30 -8.38 15.93
CA LYS A 92 -2.65 -9.81 15.79
C LYS A 92 -4.16 -10.00 15.98
N ILE A 93 -4.77 -10.69 15.04
CA ILE A 93 -6.20 -11.02 15.03
C ILE A 93 -6.38 -12.49 14.64
N ASN A 94 -7.42 -13.12 15.17
CA ASN A 94 -7.82 -14.45 14.72
C ASN A 94 -8.67 -14.30 13.46
N GLU A 95 -8.06 -14.55 12.30
CA GLU A 95 -8.73 -14.52 11.00
C GLU A 95 -8.54 -15.84 10.25
N THR A 96 -9.55 -16.20 9.45
CA THR A 96 -9.44 -17.28 8.46
C THR A 96 -8.99 -16.68 7.14
N ILE A 97 -7.73 -16.92 6.76
CA ILE A 97 -7.17 -16.45 5.49
C ILE A 97 -7.32 -17.55 4.45
N LEU A 98 -8.04 -17.26 3.36
CA LEU A 98 -8.11 -18.08 2.15
C LEU A 98 -7.33 -17.38 1.04
N GLU A 99 -6.11 -17.83 0.78
CA GLU A 99 -5.34 -17.42 -0.40
C GLU A 99 -5.65 -18.37 -1.57
N ARG A 100 -6.08 -17.83 -2.71
CA ARG A 100 -6.34 -18.57 -3.96
C ARG A 100 -5.37 -18.13 -5.05
#